data_AF-A0A1V6H9P6-F1
#
_entry.id   AF-A0A1V6H9P6-F1
#
_cell.length_a   1.000
_cell.length_b   1.000
_cell.length_c   1.000
_cell.angle_alpha   90.00
_cell.angle_beta   90.00
_cell.angle_gamma   90.00
#
_symmetry.space_group_name_H-M   'P 1'
#
loop_
_entity.id
_entity.type
_entity.pdbx_description
1 polymer ?
#
loop_
_entity_poly.entity_id
_entity_poly.type
_entity_poly.pdbx_seq_one_letter_code
_entity_poly.pdbx_strand_id
1 'polypeptide(L)'
;MIPEKYIQEWAEFIPWKLKEHIEQDLIICRSLCELYKDEYLAEHLAFRGGTTLNKLYLDPQPRYSEDIDLVQIKTESIKKQW
;
A
#
# COMPACT_ATOMS: atom_id res chain seq x y z
N MET A 1 -13.00 -5.58 9.89
CA MET A 1 -12.92 -6.42 8.68
C MET A 1 -13.79 -5.80 7.60
N ILE A 2 -13.29 -5.78 6.37
CA ILE A 2 -14.00 -5.28 5.19
C ILE A 2 -15.19 -6.22 4.90
N PRO A 3 -16.39 -5.69 4.56
CA PRO A 3 -17.51 -6.53 4.16
C PRO A 3 -17.14 -7.48 3.02
N GLU A 4 -17.54 -8.74 3.13
CA GLU A 4 -17.14 -9.82 2.21
C GLU A 4 -17.47 -9.54 0.74
N LYS A 5 -18.58 -8.83 0.47
CA LYS A 5 -18.94 -8.40 -0.87
C LYS A 5 -17.81 -7.62 -1.57
N TYR A 6 -17.17 -6.69 -0.87
CA TYR A 6 -16.09 -5.88 -1.46
C TYR A 6 -14.80 -6.69 -1.65
N ILE A 7 -14.55 -7.67 -0.78
CA ILE A 7 -13.43 -8.61 -0.94
C ILE A 7 -13.64 -9.44 -2.21
N GLN A 8 -14.85 -9.95 -2.43
CA GLN A 8 -15.18 -10.71 -3.64
C GLN A 8 -15.06 -9.88 -4.91
N GLU A 9 -15.58 -8.64 -4.90
CA GLU A 9 -15.45 -7.71 -6.04
C GLU A 9 -13.97 -7.42 -6.36
N TRP A 10 -13.13 -7.23 -5.34
CA TRP A 10 -11.70 -6.97 -5.57
C TRP A 10 -10.95 -8.18 -6.13
N ALA A 11 -11.36 -9.39 -5.77
CA ALA A 11 -10.72 -10.63 -6.22
C ALA A 11 -10.72 -10.80 -7.75
N GLU A 12 -11.58 -10.08 -8.48
CA GLU A 12 -11.62 -10.07 -9.94
C GLU A 12 -10.42 -9.35 -10.58
N PHE A 13 -9.75 -8.45 -9.84
CA PHE A 13 -8.70 -7.57 -10.37
C PHE A 13 -7.28 -7.97 -9.99
N ILE A 14 -7.11 -8.92 -9.06
CA ILE A 14 -5.82 -9.29 -8.49
C ILE A 14 -5.60 -10.81 -8.52
N PRO A 15 -4.33 -11.28 -8.58
CA PRO A 15 -4.04 -12.71 -8.71
C PRO A 15 -4.09 -13.51 -7.39
N TRP A 16 -4.58 -12.92 -6.29
CA TRP A 16 -4.55 -13.56 -4.96
C TRP A 16 -5.71 -14.54 -4.78
N LYS A 17 -5.40 -15.72 -4.22
CA LYS A 17 -6.40 -16.79 -3.97
C LYS A 17 -6.93 -16.83 -2.54
N LEU A 18 -6.13 -16.34 -1.59
CA LEU A 18 -6.49 -16.34 -0.18
C LEU A 18 -7.29 -15.06 0.12
N LYS A 19 -8.43 -15.22 0.80
CA LYS A 19 -9.33 -14.11 1.14
C LYS A 19 -8.63 -13.06 1.99
N GLU A 20 -7.76 -13.50 2.89
CA GLU A 20 -6.95 -12.67 3.77
C GLU A 20 -5.99 -11.78 2.97
N HIS A 21 -5.38 -12.33 1.91
CA HIS A 21 -4.49 -11.55 1.03
C HIS A 21 -5.28 -10.53 0.21
N ILE A 22 -6.49 -10.88 -0.25
CA ILE A 22 -7.36 -9.96 -0.99
C ILE A 22 -7.81 -8.80 -0.09
N GLU A 23 -8.25 -9.10 1.15
CA GLU A 23 -8.62 -8.07 2.13
C GLU A 23 -7.43 -7.18 2.49
N GLN A 24 -6.27 -7.78 2.73
CA GLN A 24 -5.05 -7.03 3.07
C GLN A 24 -4.56 -6.17 1.90
N ASP A 25 -4.67 -6.67 0.66
CA ASP A 25 -4.36 -5.90 -0.56
C ASP A 25 -5.24 -4.65 -0.68
N LEU A 26 -6.55 -4.77 -0.41
CA LEU A 26 -7.47 -3.64 -0.33
C LEU A 26 -7.05 -2.63 0.74
N ILE A 27 -6.69 -3.11 1.94
CA ILE A 27 -6.24 -2.27 3.05
C ILE A 27 -4.97 -1.50 2.67
N ILE A 28 -4.00 -2.17 2.03
CA ILE A 28 -2.74 -1.55 1.58
C ILE A 28 -3.04 -0.49 0.52
N CYS A 29 -3.84 -0.82 -0.51
CA CYS A 29 -4.23 0.13 -1.55
C CYS A 29 -4.93 1.36 -0.97
N ARG A 30 -5.86 1.17 -0.04
CA ARG A 30 -6.54 2.27 0.65
C ARG A 30 -5.57 3.08 1.50
N SER A 31 -4.70 2.43 2.25
CA SER A 31 -3.70 3.10 3.10
C SER A 31 -2.75 3.96 2.28
N LEU A 32 -2.25 3.45 1.16
CA LEU A 32 -1.42 4.23 0.23
C LEU A 32 -2.17 5.45 -0.32
N CYS A 33 -3.45 5.28 -0.72
CA CYS A 33 -4.26 6.41 -1.17
C CYS A 33 -4.44 7.47 -0.07
N GLU A 34 -4.68 7.07 1.18
CA GLU A 34 -4.86 8.02 2.27
C GLU A 34 -3.55 8.70 2.70
N LEU A 35 -2.43 7.96 2.71
CA LEU A 35 -1.10 8.52 2.98
C LEU A 35 -0.75 9.61 1.97
N TYR A 36 -0.98 9.35 0.67
CA TYR A 36 -0.61 10.29 -0.40
C TYR A 36 -1.68 11.34 -0.72
N LYS A 37 -2.83 11.31 -0.04
CA LYS A 37 -3.79 12.44 -0.04
C LYS A 37 -3.38 13.55 0.92
N ASP A 38 -2.60 13.22 1.95
CA ASP A 38 -2.03 14.22 2.85
C ASP A 38 -0.82 14.88 2.18
N GLU A 39 -0.91 16.19 1.91
CA GLU A 39 0.14 16.94 1.21
C GLU A 39 1.48 16.88 1.93
N TYR A 40 1.47 16.93 3.27
CA TYR A 40 2.69 16.83 4.05
C TYR A 40 3.33 15.43 3.88
N LEU A 41 2.59 14.35 4.05
CA LEU A 41 3.15 13.01 3.89
C LEU A 41 3.62 12.74 2.45
N ALA A 42 2.86 13.19 1.45
CA ALA A 42 3.22 13.04 0.04
C ALA A 42 4.54 13.75 -0.32
N GLU A 43 4.80 14.91 0.29
CA GLU A 43 6.03 15.67 0.08
C GLU A 43 7.25 15.16 0.89
N HIS A 44 7.05 14.32 1.91
CA HIS A 44 8.11 13.93 2.83
C HIS A 44 8.43 12.44 2.81
N LEU A 45 7.54 11.59 2.26
CA LEU A 45 7.71 10.14 2.23
C LEU A 45 7.65 9.59 0.79
N ALA A 46 8.70 8.87 0.38
CA ALA A 46 8.70 8.08 -0.85
C ALA A 46 8.35 6.61 -0.55
N PHE A 47 7.42 6.08 -1.34
CA PHE A 47 7.07 4.67 -1.33
C PHE A 47 8.14 3.86 -2.06
N ARG A 48 8.61 2.79 -1.42
CA ARG A 48 9.69 1.93 -1.94
C ARG A 48 9.42 0.45 -1.64
N GLY A 49 10.43 -0.38 -1.92
CA GLY A 49 10.40 -1.80 -1.58
C GLY A 49 9.60 -2.66 -2.55
N GLY A 50 9.34 -3.90 -2.13
CA GLY A 50 8.71 -4.91 -2.98
C GLY A 50 7.26 -4.59 -3.33
N THR A 51 6.53 -3.97 -2.41
CA THR A 51 5.13 -3.59 -2.63
C THR A 51 5.01 -2.45 -3.64
N THR A 52 5.97 -1.53 -3.71
CA THR A 52 6.03 -0.49 -4.75
C THR A 52 6.14 -1.10 -6.14
N LEU A 53 7.03 -2.08 -6.33
CA LEU A 53 7.17 -2.77 -7.60
C LEU A 53 5.87 -3.48 -8.00
N ASN A 54 5.23 -4.17 -7.05
CA ASN A 54 3.94 -4.84 -7.29
C ASN A 54 2.81 -3.86 -7.66
N LYS A 55 2.72 -2.71 -7.00
CA LYS A 55 1.59 -1.79 -7.18
C LYS A 55 1.74 -0.84 -8.36
N LEU A 56 2.97 -0.48 -8.74
CA LEU A 56 3.21 0.58 -9.71
C LEU A 56 3.85 0.11 -11.02
N TYR A 57 4.50 -1.07 -11.05
CA TYR A 57 5.35 -1.46 -12.19
C TYR A 57 5.14 -2.89 -12.72
N LEU A 58 4.68 -3.83 -11.89
CA LEU A 58 4.53 -5.24 -12.29
C LEU A 58 3.06 -5.60 -12.41
N ASP A 59 2.62 -5.88 -13.63
CA ASP A 59 1.28 -6.36 -13.95
C ASP A 59 1.34 -7.54 -14.94
N PRO A 60 0.91 -8.76 -14.57
CA PRO A 60 0.40 -9.12 -13.25
C PRO A 60 1.52 -9.17 -12.18
N GLN A 61 1.12 -9.00 -10.93
CA GLN A 61 2.02 -9.08 -9.78
C GLN A 61 2.57 -10.51 -9.61
N PRO A 62 3.91 -10.72 -9.57
CA PRO A 62 4.49 -12.07 -9.56
C PRO A 62 4.38 -12.78 -8.19
N ARG A 63 4.22 -12.02 -7.10
CA ARG A 63 4.09 -12.57 -5.75
C ARG A 63 3.35 -11.60 -4.84
N TYR A 64 2.70 -12.13 -3.82
CA TYR A 64 2.11 -11.30 -2.76
C TYR A 64 3.20 -10.53 -2.00
N SER A 65 2.87 -9.30 -1.58
CA SER A 65 3.74 -8.40 -0.82
C SER A 65 2.86 -7.51 0.04
N GLU A 66 3.09 -7.53 1.36
CA GLU A 66 2.20 -6.90 2.33
C GLU A 66 2.79 -5.65 3.01
N ASP A 67 4.11 -5.55 3.08
CA ASP A 67 4.78 -4.47 3.79
C ASP A 67 4.63 -3.12 3.06
N ILE A 68 4.44 -2.04 3.82
CA ILE A 68 4.53 -0.68 3.30
C ILE A 68 5.88 -0.10 3.71
N ASP A 69 6.86 -0.18 2.79
CA ASP A 69 8.17 0.41 3.00
C ASP A 69 8.18 1.88 2.56
N LEU A 70 8.44 2.79 3.50
CA LEU A 70 8.57 4.22 3.24
C LEU A 70 9.99 4.70 3.56
N VAL A 71 10.47 5.68 2.81
CA VAL A 71 11.71 6.40 3.13
C VAL A 71 11.44 7.90 3.14
N GLN A 72 12.07 8.59 4.08
CA GLN A 72 12.01 10.04 4.16
C GLN A 72 12.84 10.67 3.04
N ILE A 73 12.27 11.62 2.30
CA ILE A 73 12.96 12.28 1.17
C ILE A 73 13.65 13.58 1.55
N LYS A 74 13.18 14.26 2.61
CA LYS A 74 13.83 15.45 3.16
C LYS A 74 14.57 15.08 4.44
N THR A 75 15.80 15.56 4.57
CA THR A 75 16.63 15.32 5.76
C THR A 75 16.14 16.19 6.93
N GLU A 76 15.03 15.80 7.54
CA GLU A 76 14.47 16.46 8.72
C GLU A 76 14.27 15.45 9.84
N SER A 77 14.17 15.92 11.09
CA SER A 77 13.95 15.02 12.22
C SER A 77 12.57 14.38 12.12
N ILE A 78 12.52 13.05 12.20
CA ILE A 78 11.26 12.27 12.24
C ILE A 78 10.45 12.59 13.50
N LYS A 79 11.08 13.17 14.53
CA LYS A 79 10.42 13.65 15.76
C LYS A 79 10.63 15.16 15.95
N LYS A 80 9.54 15.90 16.17
CA LYS A 80 9.62 17.10 17.02
C LYS A 80 10.04 16.63 18.41
N GLN A 81 11.16 17.15 18.92
CA GLN A 81 11.47 17.08 20.34
C GLN A 81 10.36 17.86 21.06
N TRP A 82 9.58 17.15 21.88
CA TRP A 82 8.63 17.77 22.82
C TRP A 82 9.39 18.16 24.08
#